data_AF-A0A8K0U3H7-F1
#
_entry.id   AF-A0A8K0U3H7-F1
#
_cell.length_a   1.000
_cell.length_b   1.000
_cell.length_c   1.000
_cell.angle_alpha   90.00
_cell.angle_beta   90.00
_cell.angle_gamma   90.00
#
_symmetry.space_group_name_H-M   'P 1'
#
loop_
_entity.id
_entity.type
_entity.pdbx_description
1 polymer ?
#
loop_
_entity_poly.entity_id
_entity_poly.type
_entity_poly.pdbx_seq_one_letter_code
_entity_poly.pdbx_strand_id
1 'polypeptide(L)' 'NGRNEWFNLLVSVGSYHRATFQISLLKTTLLYDPGTVLVFSGRFLRHGSSVAEGNHLCLMYYMREKMHEFVRVRGCNWMM' A
#
# COMPACT_ATOMS: atom_id res chain seq x y z
N ASN A 1 -13.81 -14.19 3.47
CA ASN A 1 -14.50 -12.95 3.05
C ASN A 1 -13.62 -11.73 3.29
N GLY A 2 -12.67 -11.47 2.39
CA GLY A 2 -11.96 -10.18 2.35
C GLY A 2 -12.41 -9.46 1.09
N ARG A 3 -12.92 -8.23 1.23
CA ARG A 3 -13.19 -7.38 0.06
C ARG A 3 -11.89 -6.66 -0.31
N ASN A 4 -11.48 -6.72 -1.57
CA ASN A 4 -10.31 -6.01 -2.10
C ASN A 4 -10.39 -4.49 -1.95
N GLU A 5 -11.57 -3.99 -1.59
CA GLU A 5 -11.94 -2.59 -1.51
C GLU A 5 -11.05 -1.77 -0.54
N TRP A 6 -10.29 -2.40 0.37
CA TRP A 6 -9.44 -1.69 1.36
C TRP A 6 -7.95 -2.03 1.32
N PHE A 7 -7.51 -2.73 0.28
CA PHE A 7 -6.08 -3.03 0.10
C PHE A 7 -5.43 -2.01 -0.82
N ASN A 8 -4.25 -1.56 -0.41
CA ASN A 8 -3.32 -0.86 -1.29
C ASN A 8 -2.41 -1.91 -1.92
N LEU A 9 -2.22 -1.79 -3.23
CA LEU A 9 -1.22 -2.51 -4.00
C LEU A 9 -0.13 -1.52 -4.40
N LEU A 10 1.08 -1.72 -3.89
CA LEU A 10 2.26 -0.94 -4.24
C LEU A 10 3.19 -1.80 -5.07
N VAL A 11 3.66 -1.25 -6.19
CA VAL A 11 4.65 -1.88 -7.06
C VAL A 11 5.84 -0.95 -7.17
N SER A 12 7.01 -1.48 -6.81
CA SER A 12 8.27 -0.76 -6.90
C SER A 12 8.99 -1.05 -8.19
N VAL A 13 9.36 -0.01 -8.93
CA VAL A 13 10.05 -0.12 -10.22
C VAL A 13 11.17 0.92 -10.34
N GLY A 14 12.13 0.63 -11.21
CA GLY A 14 13.25 1.53 -11.51
C GLY A 14 14.61 0.89 -11.23
N SER A 15 15.63 1.74 -11.24
CA SER A 15 17.03 1.34 -11.05
C SER A 15 17.55 2.03 -9.80
N TYR A 16 17.44 1.35 -8.66
CA TYR A 16 17.84 1.85 -7.36
C TYR A 16 18.27 0.70 -6.44
N HIS A 17 18.90 1.04 -5.31
CA HIS A 17 19.22 0.09 -4.24
C HIS A 17 19.02 0.70 -2.85
N ARG A 18 19.13 -0.14 -1.81
CA ARG A 18 19.04 0.27 -0.39
C ARG A 18 17.70 0.90 0.01
N ALA A 19 16.61 0.63 -0.71
CA ALA A 19 15.29 1.06 -0.29
C ALA A 19 14.69 0.07 0.72
N THR A 20 14.00 0.62 1.72
CA THR A 20 13.26 -0.15 2.71
C THR A 20 11.83 0.38 2.81
N PHE A 21 10.92 -0.48 3.24
CA PHE A 21 9.52 -0.13 3.46
C PHE A 21 9.13 -0.45 4.90
N GLN A 22 8.72 0.57 5.65
CA GLN A 22 8.38 0.44 7.06
C GLN A 22 6.86 0.37 7.24
N ILE A 23 6.39 -0.56 8.06
CA ILE A 23 5.02 -0.62 8.53
C ILE A 23 5.03 -0.42 10.04
N SER A 24 4.66 0.78 10.49
CA SER A 24 4.78 1.20 11.90
C SER A 24 4.04 0.27 12.86
N LEU A 25 2.81 -0.12 12.52
CA LEU A 25 1.96 -0.94 13.40
C LEU A 25 2.57 -2.33 13.64
N LEU A 26 3.20 -2.90 12.61
CA LEU A 26 3.82 -4.22 12.66
C LEU A 26 5.26 -4.16 13.19
N LYS A 27 5.79 -2.97 13.48
CA LYS A 27 7.19 -2.73 13.87
C LYS A 27 8.18 -3.46 12.96
N THR A 28 7.84 -3.54 11.68
CA THR A 28 8.56 -4.33 10.69
C THR A 28 9.06 -3.40 9.59
N THR A 29 10.27 -3.70 9.12
CA THR A 29 10.90 -3.07 7.96
C THR A 29 11.17 -4.16 6.94
N LEU A 30 10.73 -3.94 5.71
CA LEU A 30 10.91 -4.85 4.59
C LEU A 30 11.98 -4.30 3.66
N LEU A 31 12.73 -5.20 3.00
CA LEU A 31 13.50 -4.84 1.82
C LEU A 31 12.51 -4.43 0.72
N TYR A 32 12.82 -3.34 0.04
CA TYR A 32 11.92 -2.77 -0.97
C TYR A 32 12.64 -2.59 -2.30
N ASP A 33 13.26 -3.66 -2.78
CA ASP A 33 14.06 -3.68 -4.00
C ASP A 33 13.20 -3.52 -5.28
N PRO A 34 13.79 -3.13 -6.42
CA PRO A 34 13.06 -3.06 -7.67
C PRO A 34 12.36 -4.38 -7.99
N GLY A 35 11.09 -4.31 -8.40
CA GLY A 35 10.24 -5.48 -8.63
C GLY A 35 9.45 -5.95 -7.40
N THR A 36 9.64 -5.33 -6.23
CA THR A 36 8.84 -5.66 -5.04
C THR A 36 7.38 -5.25 -5.21
N VAL A 37 6.48 -6.16 -4.85
CA VAL A 37 5.03 -5.93 -4.80
C VAL A 37 4.55 -6.09 -3.36
N LEU A 38 3.89 -5.06 -2.83
CA LEU A 38 3.30 -5.08 -1.49
C LEU A 38 1.78 -4.95 -1.58
N VAL A 39 1.06 -5.83 -0.88
CA VAL A 39 -0.40 -5.79 -0.75
C VAL A 39 -0.77 -5.77 0.73
N PHE A 40 -1.39 -4.70 1.18
CA PHE A 40 -1.75 -4.54 2.60
C PHE A 40 -2.91 -3.56 2.78
N SER A 41 -3.54 -3.53 3.95
CA SER A 41 -4.64 -2.59 4.20
C SER A 41 -4.11 -1.17 4.41
N GLY A 42 -4.37 -0.29 3.45
CA GLY A 42 -3.85 1.08 3.43
C GLY A 42 -4.41 1.99 4.52
N ARG A 43 -5.63 1.70 4.99
CA ARG A 43 -6.38 2.55 5.92
C ARG A 43 -5.84 2.48 7.36
N PHE A 44 -5.40 1.30 7.78
CA PHE A 44 -5.01 1.05 9.18
C PHE A 44 -3.50 1.05 9.40
N LEU A 45 -2.72 0.77 8.35
CA LEU A 45 -1.29 0.60 8.47
C LEU A 45 -0.58 1.89 8.10
N ARG A 46 -0.05 2.62 9.09
CA ARG A 46 0.87 3.74 8.81
C ARG A 46 2.16 3.17 8.20
N HIS A 47 2.47 3.58 6.97
CA HIS A 47 3.56 3.03 6.17
C HIS A 47 4.32 4.10 5.41
N GLY A 48 5.53 3.77 4.96
CA GLY A 48 6.34 4.64 4.12
C GLY A 48 7.61 3.96 3.63
N SER A 49 8.13 4.43 2.49
CA SER A 49 9.42 4.01 1.97
C SER A 49 10.54 4.94 2.45
N SER A 50 11.73 4.39 2.67
CA SER A 50 12.93 5.21 2.87
C SER A 50 13.33 5.94 1.58
N VAL A 51 14.27 6.89 1.71
CA VAL A 51 14.98 7.41 0.56
C VAL A 51 15.77 6.27 -0.07
N ALA A 52 15.61 6.10 -1.38
CA ALA A 52 16.36 5.13 -2.17
C ALA A 52 17.54 5.83 -2.84
N GLU A 53 18.59 5.06 -3.16
CA GLU A 53 19.70 5.56 -3.97
C GLU A 53 19.52 5.14 -5.42
N GLY A 54 19.34 6.14 -6.29
CA GLY A 54 19.01 5.93 -7.70
C GLY A 54 17.57 6.34 -8.02
N ASN A 55 17.06 5.84 -9.16
CA ASN A 55 15.74 6.17 -9.68
C ASN A 55 14.71 5.19 -9.13
N HIS A 56 13.97 5.61 -8.11
CA HIS A 56 12.90 4.84 -7.49
C HIS A 56 11.53 5.43 -7.84
N LEU A 57 10.70 4.60 -8.49
CA LEU A 57 9.31 4.92 -8.82
C LEU A 57 8.39 3.90 -8.15
N CYS A 58 7.34 4.39 -7.48
CA CYS A 58 6.32 3.57 -6.85
C CYS A 58 4.98 3.80 -7.53
N LEU A 59 4.37 2.73 -8.04
CA LEU A 59 3.00 2.73 -8.53
C LEU A 59 2.07 2.27 -7.40
N MET A 60 1.07 3.08 -7.06
CA MET A 60 0.12 2.76 -5.99
C MET A 60 -1.30 2.66 -6.56
N TYR A 61 -1.88 1.47 -6.45
CA TYR A 61 -3.31 1.23 -6.67
C TYR A 61 -4.00 1.18 -5.33
N TYR A 62 -4.97 2.07 -5.12
CA TYR A 62 -5.76 2.15 -3.90
C TYR A 62 -7.19 2.56 -4.23
N MET A 63 -8.13 2.14 -3.39
CA MET A 63 -9.51 2.59 -3.48
C MET A 63 -9.71 3.79 -2.56
N ARG A 64 -10.23 4.89 -3.10
CA ARG A 64 -10.63 6.04 -2.29
C ARG A 64 -11.96 5.73 -1.60
N GLU A 65 -12.13 6.18 -0.35
CA GLU A 65 -13.37 5.96 0.42
C GLU A 65 -14.62 6.44 -0.34
N LYS A 66 -14.52 7.60 -1.01
CA LYS A 66 -15.62 8.16 -1.81
C LYS A 66 -16.00 7.34 -3.04
N MET A 67 -15.17 6.38 -3.46
CA MET A 67 -15.53 5.49 -4.57
C MET A 67 -16.71 4.60 -4.19
N HIS A 68 -16.83 4.15 -2.94
CA HIS A 68 -17.97 3.33 -2.51
C HIS A 68 -19.31 4.08 -2.67
N GLU A 69 -19.33 5.37 -2.31
CA GLU A 69 -20.50 6.25 -2.51
C GLU A 69 -20.79 6.45 -3.99
N PHE A 70 -19.75 6.67 -4.81
CA PHE A 70 -19.89 6.88 -6.24
C PHE A 70 -20.42 5.64 -6.98
N VAL A 71 -19.90 4.44 -6.67
CA VAL A 71 -20.33 3.20 -7.34
C VAL A 71 -21.63 2.62 -6.76
N ARG A 72 -22.25 3.28 -5.75
CA ARG A 72 -23.47 2.84 -5.06
C ARG A 72 -23.42 1.40 -4.52
N VAL A 73 -22.22 0.88 -4.28
CA VAL A 73 -22.04 -0.43 -3.66
C VAL A 73 -22.15 -0.21 -2.16
N ARG A 74 -23.12 -0.87 -1.51
CA ARG A 74 -23.26 -0.81 -0.05
C ARG A 74 -21.96 -1.29 0.60
N GLY A 75 -21.26 -0.37 1.26
CA GLY A 75 -20.14 -0.67 2.14
C GLY A 75 -20.62 -1.62 3.24
N CYS A 76 -19.84 -2.67 3.49
CA CYS A 76 -20.19 -3.68 4.46
C CYS A 76 -19.72 -3.17 5.83
N ASN A 77 -20.66 -2.92 6.75
CA ASN A 77 -20.46 -2.10 7.96
C ASN A 77 -19.87 -2.89 9.15
N TRP A 78 -18.83 -3.68 8.92
CA TRP A 78 -18.16 -4.45 9.98
C TRP A 78 -17.10 -3.62 10.70
N MET A 79 -17.54 -2.54 11.34
CA MET A 79 -16.93 -1.94 12.52
C MET A 79 -18.07 -1.26 13.29
N MET A 80 -18.62 -1.98 14.28
CA MET A 80 -19.32 -1.39 15.42
C MET A 80 -18.37 -1.47 16.61
#